data_AF-A0A354LZE0-F1
#
_entry.id   AF-A0A354LZE0-F1
#
_cell.length_a   1.000
_cell.length_b   1.000
_cell.length_c   1.000
_cell.angle_alpha   90.00
_cell.angle_beta   90.00
_cell.angle_gamma   90.00
#
_symmetry.space_group_name_H-M   'P 1'
#
loop_
_entity.id
_entity.type
_entity.pdbx_description
1 polymer ?
#
loop_
_entity_poly.entity_id
_entity_poly.type
_entity_poly.pdbx_seq_one_letter_code
_entity_poly.pdbx_strand_id
1 'polypeptide(L)'
;MLLNILPDIGRNIIELIVGVVYHTNSEDLLTYEIKSTFEVGEMEAVVCVRDYSVSVAPELLSILVGVSIGTLRGMLVLKSADSFFANYPLPIINITELIASLQTETVKQSSYFPFFRFRYE
;
A
#
# COMPACT_ATOMS: atom_id res chain seq x y z
N MET A 1 0.99 0.31 8.10
CA MET A 1 1.02 0.30 6.65
C MET A 1 -0.38 0.55 6.18
N LEU A 2 -0.55 1.67 5.49
CA LEU A 2 -1.76 2.06 4.77
C LEU A 2 -1.65 1.47 3.35
N LEU A 3 -2.74 0.92 2.82
CA LEU A 3 -2.86 0.52 1.43
C LEU A 3 -4.26 0.90 0.93
N ASN A 4 -4.35 1.71 -0.12
CA ASN A 4 -5.61 2.07 -0.76
C ASN A 4 -5.50 1.96 -2.28
N ILE A 5 -6.46 1.29 -2.91
CA ILE A 5 -6.48 1.00 -4.34
C ILE A 5 -7.67 1.72 -4.97
N LEU A 6 -7.40 2.60 -5.92
CA LEU A 6 -8.39 3.44 -6.58
C LEU A 6 -8.31 3.20 -8.09
N PRO A 7 -9.16 2.32 -8.65
CA PRO A 7 -9.24 2.12 -10.09
C PRO A 7 -10.01 3.24 -10.79
N ASP A 8 -9.51 3.68 -11.94
CA ASP A 8 -10.20 4.51 -12.93
C ASP A 8 -10.27 3.74 -14.26
N ILE A 9 -11.40 3.03 -14.44
CA ILE A 9 -11.65 2.21 -15.64
C ILE A 9 -11.70 3.08 -16.90
N GLY A 10 -12.26 4.30 -16.80
CA GLY A 10 -12.40 5.20 -17.95
C GLY A 10 -11.06 5.67 -18.51
N ARG A 11 -10.00 5.60 -17.70
CA ARG A 11 -8.64 5.99 -18.07
C ARG A 11 -7.66 4.83 -18.13
N ASN A 12 -8.08 3.60 -17.84
CA ASN A 12 -7.20 2.45 -17.69
C ASN A 12 -6.08 2.68 -16.65
N ILE A 13 -6.41 3.37 -15.55
CA ILE A 13 -5.45 3.75 -14.52
C ILE A 13 -5.81 3.09 -13.19
N ILE A 14 -4.81 2.64 -12.44
CA ILE A 14 -4.93 2.30 -11.03
C ILE A 14 -4.04 3.23 -10.23
N GLU A 15 -4.63 3.99 -9.31
CA GLU A 15 -3.88 4.70 -8.29
C GLU A 15 -3.75 3.82 -7.04
N LEU A 16 -2.54 3.73 -6.51
CA LEU A 16 -2.22 2.98 -5.31
C LEU A 16 -1.56 3.91 -4.30
N ILE A 17 -2.21 4.09 -3.16
CA ILE A 17 -1.65 4.84 -2.03
C ILE A 17 -1.08 3.83 -1.05
N VAL A 18 0.22 3.90 -0.80
CA VAL A 18 0.90 3.13 0.24
C VAL A 18 1.51 4.07 1.26
N GLY A 19 1.36 3.72 2.53
CA GLY A 19 1.87 4.54 3.62
C GLY A 19 2.46 3.72 4.75
N VAL A 20 3.42 4.30 5.47
CA VAL A 20 3.98 3.75 6.70
C VAL A 20 3.86 4.77 7.82
N VAL A 21 3.63 4.27 9.03
CA VAL A 21 3.58 5.07 10.25
C VAL A 21 4.55 4.48 11.26
N TYR A 22 5.56 5.27 11.61
CA TYR A 22 6.42 5.02 12.76
C TYR A 22 5.74 5.60 13.98
N HIS A 23 5.57 4.81 15.03
CA HIS A 23 4.89 5.24 16.24
C HIS A 23 5.59 4.66 17.46
N THR A 24 5.49 5.39 18.57
CA THR A 24 5.76 4.85 19.91
C THR A 24 4.45 4.37 20.53
N ASN A 25 4.50 3.93 21.78
CA ASN A 25 3.27 3.61 22.53
C ASN A 25 2.39 4.85 22.80
N SER A 26 2.94 6.07 22.65
CA SER A 26 2.29 7.32 23.06
C SER A 26 1.92 8.24 21.89
N GLU A 27 2.67 8.20 20.78
CA GLU A 27 2.48 9.10 19.65
C GLU A 27 3.01 8.55 18.33
N ASP A 28 2.47 9.08 17.22
CA ASP A 28 2.99 8.84 15.88
C ASP A 28 4.17 9.78 15.61
N LEU A 29 5.32 9.21 15.25
CA LEU A 29 6.58 9.91 15.04
C LEU A 29 6.78 10.35 13.59
N LEU A 30 6.34 9.53 12.63
CA LEU A 30 6.47 9.80 11.21
C LEU A 30 5.38 9.07 10.44
N THR A 31 4.60 9.81 9.67
CA THR A 31 3.71 9.28 8.63
C THR A 31 4.31 9.62 7.28
N TYR A 32 4.53 8.61 6.45
CA TYR A 32 5.05 8.78 5.10
C TYR A 32 4.21 7.99 4.11
N GLU A 33 3.68 8.68 3.10
CA GLU A 33 2.78 8.14 2.11
C GLU A 33 3.27 8.49 0.71
N ILE A 34 3.07 7.57 -0.23
CA ILE A 34 3.25 7.82 -1.66
C ILE A 34 2.00 7.39 -2.42
N LYS A 35 1.75 8.08 -3.53
CA LYS A 35 0.75 7.70 -4.51
C LYS A 35 1.45 7.24 -5.78
N SER A 36 1.28 5.97 -6.14
CA SER A 36 1.74 5.38 -7.38
C SER A 36 0.60 5.36 -8.39
N THR A 37 0.84 5.79 -9.61
CA THR A 37 -0.15 5.73 -10.71
C THR A 37 0.33 4.71 -11.73
N PHE A 38 -0.50 3.70 -11.99
CA PHE A 38 -0.22 2.63 -12.94
C PHE A 38 -1.19 2.70 -14.10
N GLU A 39 -0.68 2.61 -15.32
CA GLU A 39 -1.50 2.38 -16.51
C GLU A 39 -1.61 0.88 -16.74
N VAL A 40 -2.82 0.36 -16.88
CA VAL A 40 -3.12 -1.06 -17.01
C VAL A 40 -3.83 -1.32 -18.33
N GLY A 41 -3.14 -1.98 -19.26
CA GLY A 41 -3.74 -2.44 -20.50
C GLY A 41 -4.88 -3.43 -20.24
N GLU A 42 -5.96 -3.33 -21.03
CA GLU A 42 -7.11 -4.24 -20.98
C GLU A 42 -7.72 -4.36 -19.56
N MET A 43 -7.92 -3.22 -18.89
CA MET A 43 -8.37 -3.17 -17.50
C MET A 43 -9.69 -3.93 -17.24
N GLU A 44 -10.59 -3.98 -18.23
CA GLU A 44 -11.84 -4.73 -18.17
C GLU A 44 -11.65 -6.25 -18.01
N ALA A 45 -10.50 -6.80 -18.43
CA ALA A 45 -10.19 -8.22 -18.31
C ALA A 45 -9.60 -8.60 -16.94
N VAL A 46 -9.03 -7.63 -16.21
CA VAL A 46 -8.25 -7.85 -14.98
C VAL A 46 -8.83 -7.15 -13.75
N VAL A 47 -9.78 -6.24 -13.94
CA VAL A 47 -10.51 -5.53 -12.88
C VAL A 47 -12.01 -5.74 -13.05
N CYS A 48 -12.62 -6.50 -12.16
CA CYS A 48 -14.07 -6.63 -12.07
C CYS A 48 -14.61 -5.61 -11.06
N VAL A 49 -15.44 -4.68 -11.50
CA VAL A 49 -16.23 -3.83 -10.59
C VAL A 49 -17.67 -4.34 -10.55
N ARG A 50 -18.11 -4.88 -9.41
CA ARG A 50 -19.49 -5.33 -9.18
C ARG A 50 -20.00 -4.81 -7.85
N ASP A 51 -21.19 -4.22 -7.86
CA ASP A 51 -22.01 -3.93 -6.68
C ASP A 51 -21.21 -3.39 -5.47
N TYR A 52 -20.41 -2.34 -5.70
CA TYR A 52 -19.55 -1.66 -4.71
C TYR A 52 -18.24 -2.37 -4.31
N SER A 53 -17.85 -3.43 -5.02
CA SER A 53 -16.56 -4.11 -4.84
C SER A 53 -15.70 -4.02 -6.10
N VAL A 54 -14.41 -3.71 -5.90
CA VAL A 54 -13.37 -3.77 -6.92
C VAL A 54 -12.58 -5.04 -6.68
N SER A 55 -12.62 -5.97 -7.64
CA SER A 55 -11.80 -7.18 -7.62
C SER A 55 -10.70 -7.04 -8.66
N VAL A 56 -9.45 -7.00 -8.21
CA VAL A 56 -8.25 -6.99 -9.04
C VAL A 56 -7.66 -8.39 -9.04
N ALA A 57 -7.21 -8.89 -10.20
CA ALA A 57 -6.53 -10.18 -10.29
C ALA A 57 -5.37 -10.27 -9.27
N PRO A 58 -5.26 -11.36 -8.47
CA PRO A 58 -4.25 -11.48 -7.41
C PRO A 58 -2.81 -11.28 -7.88
N GLU A 59 -2.50 -11.71 -9.10
CA GLU A 59 -1.19 -11.55 -9.73
C GLU A 59 -0.89 -10.08 -10.03
N LEU A 60 -1.88 -9.35 -10.59
CA LEU A 60 -1.76 -7.92 -10.84
C LEU A 60 -1.63 -7.15 -9.52
N LEU A 61 -2.44 -7.49 -8.52
CA LEU A 61 -2.37 -6.88 -7.20
C LEU A 61 -0.98 -7.07 -6.56
N SER A 62 -0.40 -8.27 -6.67
CA SER A 62 0.95 -8.59 -6.19
C SER A 62 2.02 -7.70 -6.81
N ILE A 63 1.92 -7.45 -8.11
CA ILE A 63 2.85 -6.57 -8.84
C ILE A 63 2.68 -5.12 -8.36
N LEU A 64 1.46 -4.58 -8.36
CA LEU A 64 1.18 -3.18 -8.00
C LEU A 64 1.64 -2.87 -6.57
N VAL A 65 1.31 -3.76 -5.63
CA VAL A 65 1.69 -3.66 -4.21
C VAL A 65 3.19 -3.80 -4.05
N GLY A 66 3.82 -4.80 -4.68
CA GLY A 66 5.26 -5.03 -4.58
C GLY A 66 6.08 -3.85 -5.10
N VAL A 67 5.71 -3.31 -6.26
CA VAL A 67 6.36 -2.12 -6.84
C VAL A 67 6.18 -0.92 -5.93
N SER A 68 4.97 -0.68 -5.41
CA SER A 68 4.71 0.49 -4.56
C SER A 68 5.42 0.40 -3.21
N ILE A 69 5.46 -0.76 -2.56
CA ILE A 69 6.21 -0.95 -1.30
C ILE A 69 7.71 -0.81 -1.54
N GLY A 70 8.24 -1.39 -2.63
CA GLY A 70 9.66 -1.24 -2.98
C GLY A 70 10.04 0.22 -3.22
N THR A 71 9.17 0.96 -3.91
CA THR A 71 9.33 2.40 -4.14
C THR A 71 9.26 3.19 -2.85
N LEU A 72 8.25 2.95 -2.01
CA LEU A 72 8.11 3.57 -0.68
C LEU A 72 9.35 3.34 0.16
N ARG A 73 9.88 2.10 0.20
CA ARG A 73 11.11 1.75 0.92
C ARG A 73 12.30 2.56 0.43
N GLY A 74 12.51 2.62 -0.88
CA GLY A 74 13.64 3.37 -1.47
C GLY A 74 13.54 4.87 -1.18
N MET A 75 12.36 5.45 -1.37
CA MET A 75 12.12 6.87 -1.08
C MET A 75 12.27 7.19 0.41
N LEU A 76 11.79 6.30 1.29
CA LEU A 76 11.91 6.46 2.73
C LEU A 76 13.38 6.46 3.18
N VAL A 77 14.20 5.55 2.65
CA VAL A 77 15.66 5.53 2.93
C VAL A 77 16.32 6.83 2.52
N LEU A 78 16.00 7.36 1.34
CA LEU A 78 16.55 8.64 0.87
C LEU A 78 16.09 9.81 1.74
N LYS A 79 14.84 9.80 2.20
CA LYS A 79 14.28 10.85 3.06
C LYS A 79 14.77 10.77 4.50
N SER A 80 15.12 9.58 4.98
CA SER A 80 15.54 9.35 6.36
C SER A 80 17.05 9.36 6.58
N ALA A 81 17.86 9.41 5.51
CA ALA A 81 19.32 9.19 5.55
C ALA A 81 20.09 9.95 6.64
N ASP A 82 19.73 11.21 6.90
CA ASP A 82 20.39 12.07 7.90
C ASP A 82 19.53 12.27 9.17
N SER A 83 18.62 11.35 9.45
CA SER A 83 17.69 11.42 10.58
C SER A 83 17.78 10.19 11.47
N PHE A 84 17.17 10.25 12.66
CA PHE A 84 17.03 9.10 13.56
C PHE A 84 16.41 7.88 12.86
N PHE A 85 15.50 8.10 11.90
CA PHE A 85 14.82 7.04 11.14
C PHE A 85 15.73 6.29 10.17
N ALA A 86 16.97 6.74 9.91
CA ALA A 86 17.95 5.98 9.13
C ALA A 86 18.25 4.60 9.75
N ASN A 87 18.17 4.51 11.08
CA ASN A 87 18.40 3.27 11.83
C ASN A 87 17.20 2.30 11.79
N TYR A 88 16.06 2.76 11.29
CA TYR A 88 14.80 2.01 11.28
C TYR A 88 14.23 1.93 9.86
N PRO A 89 14.95 1.28 8.91
CA PRO A 89 14.45 1.14 7.55
C PRO A 89 13.17 0.30 7.53
N LEU A 90 12.34 0.53 6.51
CA LEU A 90 11.16 -0.31 6.27
C LEU A 90 11.63 -1.77 6.01
N PRO A 91 11.16 -2.76 6.81
CA PRO A 91 11.52 -4.15 6.64
C PRO A 91 11.06 -4.71 5.29
N ILE A 92 11.66 -5.83 4.89
CA ILE A 92 11.16 -6.62 3.77
C ILE A 92 9.82 -7.22 4.19
N ILE A 93 8.78 -6.95 3.40
CA ILE A 93 7.41 -7.40 3.65
C ILE A 93 7.13 -8.59 2.74
N ASN A 94 6.54 -9.66 3.29
CA ASN A 94 6.00 -10.75 2.49
C ASN A 94 4.70 -10.27 1.82
N ILE A 95 4.79 -9.94 0.53
CA ILE A 95 3.66 -9.40 -0.26
C ILE A 95 2.51 -10.41 -0.34
N THR A 96 2.81 -11.71 -0.42
CA THR A 96 1.78 -12.75 -0.49
C THR A 96 0.94 -12.80 0.79
N GLU A 97 1.59 -12.76 1.96
CA GLU A 97 0.89 -12.71 3.26
C GLU A 97 0.13 -11.39 3.45
N LEU A 98 0.71 -10.27 2.99
CA LEU A 98 0.04 -8.98 3.01
C LEU A 98 -1.25 -9.00 2.16
N ILE A 99 -1.21 -9.58 0.96
CA ILE A 99 -2.39 -9.66 0.10
C ILE A 99 -3.43 -10.62 0.68
N ALA A 100 -3.00 -11.76 1.23
CA ALA A 100 -3.91 -12.71 1.87
C ALA A 100 -4.66 -12.09 3.06
N SER A 101 -3.98 -11.26 3.87
CA SER A 101 -4.61 -10.53 4.98
C SER A 101 -5.59 -9.45 4.51
N LEU A 102 -5.29 -8.75 3.40
CA LEU A 102 -6.20 -7.78 2.78
C LEU A 102 -7.45 -8.43 2.16
N GLN A 103 -7.38 -9.70 1.76
CA GLN A 103 -8.51 -10.44 1.21
C GLN A 103 -9.42 -11.03 2.31
N THR A 104 -8.89 -11.28 3.51
CA THR A 104 -9.64 -11.85 4.64
C THR A 104 -10.32 -10.78 5.49
N GLU A 105 -9.73 -9.59 5.57
CA GLU A 105 -10.42 -8.40 6.05
C GLU A 105 -11.34 -7.91 4.93
N THR A 106 -12.64 -8.21 4.99
CA THR A 106 -13.64 -7.50 4.17
C THR A 106 -13.29 -6.03 4.18
N VAL A 107 -12.92 -5.49 3.02
CA VAL A 107 -12.63 -4.07 2.80
C VAL A 107 -13.91 -3.31 3.14
N LYS A 108 -14.14 -3.09 4.44
CA LYS A 108 -15.01 -2.03 4.92
C LYS A 108 -14.28 -0.80 4.46
N GLN A 109 -14.84 -0.13 3.47
CA GLN A 109 -14.57 1.27 3.19
C GLN A 109 -14.86 2.05 4.49
N SER A 110 -13.92 1.99 5.43
CA SER A 110 -13.82 2.97 6.49
C SER A 110 -13.17 4.15 5.82
N SER A 111 -13.83 5.30 5.88
CA SER A 111 -13.29 6.59 5.47
C SER A 111 -12.01 6.97 6.25
N TYR A 112 -11.58 6.13 7.20
CA TYR A 112 -10.36 6.25 7.97
C TYR A 112 -9.73 4.85 8.20
N PHE A 113 -8.57 4.63 7.58
CA PHE A 113 -7.52 3.62 7.84
C PHE A 113 -7.82 2.11 7.66
N PRO A 114 -6.88 1.39 7.01
CA PRO A 114 -6.39 0.11 7.56
C PRO A 114 -4.88 0.16 7.83
N PHE A 115 -4.46 -0.37 8.99
CA PHE A 115 -3.08 -0.29 9.54
C PHE A 115 -2.43 -1.67 9.69
N PHE A 116 -1.23 -1.85 9.15
CA PHE A 116 -0.18 -2.64 9.82
C PHE A 116 0.64 -1.78 10.80
N ARG A 117 0.81 -2.19 12.06
CA ARG A 117 1.65 -1.46 13.02
C ARG A 117 2.99 -2.18 13.16
N PHE A 118 4.06 -1.57 12.66
CA PHE A 118 5.42 -2.05 12.94
C PHE A 118 5.86 -1.49 14.28
N ARG A 119 6.16 -2.40 15.23
CA ARG A 119 6.66 -2.06 16.56
C ARG A 119 8.18 -2.21 16.55
N TYR A 120 8.90 -1.18 16.95
CA TYR A 120 10.34 -1.24 17.19
C TYR A 120 10.56 -1.08 18.70
N GLU A 121 11.25 -2.05 19.31
CA GLU A 121 11.74 -1.99 20.70
C GLU A 121 13.04 -1.18 20.80
#